data_AF-A0A958QR98-F1
#
_entry.id   AF-A0A958QR98-F1
#
_cell.length_a   1.000
_cell.length_b   1.000
_cell.length_c   1.000
_cell.angle_alpha   90.00
_cell.angle_beta   90.00
_cell.angle_gamma   90.00
#
_symmetry.space_group_name_H-M   'P 1'
#
loop_
_entity.id
_entity.type
_entity.pdbx_description
1 polymer ?
#
loop_
_entity_poly.entity_id
_entity_poly.type
_entity_poly.pdbx_seq_one_letter_code
_entity_poly.pdbx_strand_id
1 'polypeptide(L)' 'MTNPSPQKLAEWRERAAKKNAIVPSYFEVFPTKVHITCGACQHSFRRSLIPNLDEPVFVCPEESCRARNWVPVRYQLNL' A
#
# COMPACT_ATOMS: atom_id res chain seq x y z
N MET A 1 11.91 -2.36 6.70
CA MET A 1 12.31 -2.45 5.28
C MET A 1 13.08 -1.19 4.91
N THR A 2 14.12 -1.33 4.09
CA THR A 2 14.91 -0.23 3.51
C THR A 2 14.01 0.63 2.62
N ASN A 3 14.05 1.95 2.77
CA ASN A 3 13.28 2.88 1.93
C ASN A 3 13.61 2.62 0.44
N PRO A 4 12.61 2.65 -0.47
CA PRO A 4 12.86 2.45 -1.89
C PRO A 4 13.83 3.52 -2.42
N SER A 5 14.68 3.16 -3.38
CA SER A 5 15.49 4.14 -4.09
C SER A 5 14.59 5.18 -4.78
N PRO A 6 15.06 6.40 -5.07
CA PRO A 6 14.26 7.43 -5.74
C PRO A 6 13.67 6.95 -7.08
N GLN A 7 14.46 6.19 -7.85
CA GLN A 7 14.02 5.59 -9.11
C GLN A 7 12.89 4.59 -8.88
N LYS A 8 13.02 3.72 -7.88
CA LYS A 8 11.99 2.73 -7.54
C LYS A 8 10.70 3.39 -7.05
N LEU A 9 10.82 4.47 -6.29
CA LEU A 9 9.67 5.26 -5.83
C LEU A 9 8.95 5.93 -7.01
N ALA A 10 9.68 6.41 -8.02
CA ALA A 10 9.10 6.97 -9.23
C ALA A 10 8.29 5.91 -10.01
N GLU A 11 8.87 4.72 -10.24
CA GLU A 11 8.15 3.59 -10.85
C GLU A 11 6.87 3.24 -10.07
N TRP A 12 6.96 3.21 -8.74
CA TRP A 12 5.80 2.93 -7.89
C TRP A 12 4.71 3.99 -8.01
N ARG A 13 5.08 5.27 -8.08
CA ARG A 13 4.13 6.37 -8.28
C ARG A 13 3.40 6.26 -9.61
N GLU A 14 4.12 5.97 -10.70
CA GLU A 14 3.50 5.77 -12.02
C GLU A 14 2.51 4.60 -12.01
N ARG A 15 2.88 3.50 -11.37
CA ARG A 15 2.02 2.30 -11.27
C ARG A 15 0.80 2.55 -10.38
N ALA A 16 0.96 3.26 -9.27
CA ALA A 16 -0.14 3.65 -8.41
C ALA A 16 -1.13 4.57 -9.16
N ALA A 17 -0.61 5.55 -9.91
CA ALA A 17 -1.44 6.46 -10.71
C ALA A 17 -2.29 5.72 -11.75
N LYS A 18 -1.73 4.71 -12.44
CA LYS A 18 -2.47 3.82 -13.36
C LYS A 18 -3.62 3.06 -12.68
N LYS A 19 -3.59 2.89 -11.36
CA LYS A 19 -4.62 2.23 -10.53
C LYS A 19 -5.56 3.23 -9.83
N ASN A 20 -5.48 4.52 -10.19
CA ASN A 20 -6.15 5.62 -9.50
C ASN A 20 -5.88 5.58 -7.97
N ALA A 21 -4.60 5.48 -7.61
CA ALA A 21 -4.12 5.33 -6.25
C ALA A 21 -2.80 6.08 -6.03
N ILE A 22 -2.40 6.20 -4.78
CA ILE A 22 -1.11 6.78 -4.34
C ILE A 22 -0.24 5.71 -3.69
N VAL A 23 1.06 5.97 -3.60
CA VAL A 23 1.98 5.16 -2.80
C VAL A 23 1.83 5.58 -1.32
N PRO A 24 1.68 4.64 -0.37
CA PRO A 24 1.77 4.93 1.06
C PRO A 24 3.05 5.68 1.41
N SER A 25 3.03 6.54 2.43
CA SER A 25 4.27 7.10 2.96
C SER A 25 5.13 6.04 3.66
N TYR A 26 4.47 5.01 4.20
CA TYR A 26 5.09 3.84 4.79
C TYR A 26 4.14 2.64 4.69
N PHE A 27 4.69 1.43 4.55
CA PHE A 27 3.93 0.20 4.80
C PHE A 27 4.85 -0.92 5.29
N GLU A 28 4.28 -1.85 6.05
CA GLU A 28 4.95 -3.03 6.56
C GLU A 28 4.04 -4.24 6.43
N VAL A 29 4.57 -5.31 5.83
CA VAL A 29 3.83 -6.55 5.60
C VAL A 29 4.16 -7.56 6.69
N PHE A 30 3.10 -8.15 7.24
CA PHE A 30 3.11 -9.29 8.14
C PHE A 30 2.46 -10.48 7.43
N PRO A 31 2.57 -11.72 7.96
CA PRO A 31 2.09 -12.92 7.28
C PRO A 31 0.64 -12.88 6.79
N THR A 32 -0.27 -12.13 7.42
CA THR A 32 -1.69 -12.06 7.04
C THR A 32 -2.26 -10.65 7.00
N LYS A 33 -1.43 -9.63 7.26
CA LYS A 33 -1.87 -8.24 7.41
C LYS A 33 -0.81 -7.28 6.93
N VAL A 34 -1.24 -6.07 6.60
CA VAL A 34 -0.35 -4.96 6.27
C VAL A 34 -0.66 -3.77 7.18
N HIS A 35 0.39 -3.15 7.68
CA HIS A 35 0.34 -1.84 8.33
C HIS A 35 0.67 -0.79 7.27
N ILE A 36 -0.14 0.26 7.17
CA ILE A 36 -0.03 1.28 6.12
C ILE A 36 -0.10 2.65 6.78
N THR A 37 0.80 3.56 6.42
CA THR A 37 0.67 4.99 6.69
C THR A 37 0.25 5.68 5.39
N CYS A 38 -0.89 6.37 5.44
CA CYS A 38 -1.50 7.00 4.28
C CYS A 38 -0.55 8.02 3.65
N GLY A 39 -0.31 7.91 2.34
CA GLY A 39 0.54 8.86 1.62
C GLY A 39 -0.02 10.29 1.54
N ALA A 40 -1.32 10.47 1.77
CA ALA A 40 -2.00 11.77 1.71
C ALA A 40 -2.12 12.46 3.08
N CYS A 41 -2.67 11.77 4.09
CA CYS A 41 -2.98 12.38 5.39
C CYS A 41 -2.09 11.89 6.55
N GLN A 42 -1.12 11.02 6.29
CA GLN A 42 -0.23 10.41 7.30
C GLN A 42 -0.94 9.58 8.39
N HIS A 43 -2.24 9.32 8.28
CA HIS A 43 -2.94 8.42 9.20
C HIS A 43 -2.47 6.96 9.00
N SER A 44 -2.14 6.28 10.09
CA SER A 44 -1.71 4.88 10.09
C SER A 44 -2.87 3.92 10.38
N PHE A 45 -3.00 2.87 9.57
CA PHE A 45 -4.07 1.89 9.68
C PHE A 45 -3.63 0.49 9.25
N ARG A 46 -4.40 -0.53 9.65
CA ARG A 46 -4.12 -1.94 9.35
C ARG A 46 -5.22 -2.56 8.50
N ARG A 47 -4.84 -3.48 7.61
CA ARG A 47 -5.76 -4.28 6.78
C ARG A 47 -5.27 -5.71 6.65
N SER A 48 -6.20 -6.65 6.54
CA SER A 48 -5.89 -8.03 6.20
C SER A 48 -5.42 -8.10 4.74
N LEU A 49 -4.41 -8.91 4.48
CA LEU A 49 -4.05 -9.28 3.12
C LEU A 49 -5.01 -10.37 2.63
N ILE A 50 -5.47 -10.23 1.39
CA ILE A 50 -6.32 -11.23 0.76
C ILE A 50 -5.41 -12.20 0.01
N PRO A 51 -5.46 -13.52 0.29
CA PRO A 51 -4.67 -14.51 -0.42
C PRO A 51 -4.85 -14.39 -1.93
N ASN A 52 -3.77 -14.49 -2.69
CA ASN A 52 -3.76 -14.41 -4.17
C ASN A 52 -4.22 -13.06 -4.75
N LEU A 53 -4.36 -12.02 -3.93
CA LEU A 53 -4.58 -10.66 -4.42
C LEU A 53 -3.24 -9.95 -4.60
N ASP A 54 -2.86 -9.74 -5.85
CA ASP A 54 -1.65 -9.02 -6.20
C ASP A 54 -1.85 -7.51 -6.11
N GLU A 55 -0.90 -6.86 -5.43
CA GLU A 55 -0.73 -5.43 -5.38
C GLU A 55 -2.00 -4.66 -4.96
N PRO A 56 -2.53 -4.96 -3.76
CA PRO A 56 -3.82 -4.49 -3.31
C PRO A 56 -3.88 -2.97 -3.14
N VAL A 57 -5.08 -2.43 -3.28
CA VAL A 57 -5.40 -1.02 -2.99
C VAL A 57 -6.28 -0.96 -1.75
N PHE A 58 -5.84 -0.21 -0.74
CA PHE A 58 -6.57 0.01 0.51
C PHE A 58 -7.01 1.47 0.64
N VAL A 59 -8.27 1.67 1.01
CA VAL A 59 -8.80 3.01 1.26
C VAL A 59 -8.46 3.42 2.69
N CYS A 60 -7.89 4.62 2.83
CA CYS A 60 -7.65 5.25 4.12
C CYS A 60 -8.97 5.34 4.90
N PRO A 61 -9.05 4.86 6.16
CA PRO A 61 -10.29 4.89 6.93
C PRO A 61 -10.70 6.30 7.37
N GLU A 62 -9.76 7.24 7.35
CA GLU A 62 -10.02 8.64 7.69
C GLU A 62 -11.04 9.25 6.71
N GLU A 63 -12.22 9.62 7.23
CA GLU A 63 -13.37 10.06 6.43
C GLU A 63 -13.07 11.31 5.61
N SER A 64 -12.25 12.21 6.18
CA SER A 64 -11.79 13.43 5.53
C SER A 64 -10.80 13.19 4.38
N CYS A 65 -10.19 12.00 4.31
CA CYS A 65 -9.13 11.69 3.34
C CYS A 65 -9.58 10.70 2.28
N ARG A 66 -10.03 9.49 2.69
CA ARG A 66 -10.42 8.37 1.81
C ARG A 66 -9.45 8.06 0.65
N ALA A 67 -8.17 8.46 0.77
CA ALA A 67 -7.18 8.22 -0.27
C ALA A 67 -6.95 6.73 -0.49
N ARG A 68 -6.81 6.34 -1.76
CA ARG A 68 -6.55 4.98 -2.21
C ARG A 68 -5.06 4.71 -2.17
N ASN A 69 -4.61 3.88 -1.24
CA ASN A 69 -3.21 3.55 -1.03
C ASN A 69 -2.88 2.21 -1.68
N TRP A 70 -2.04 2.21 -2.70
CA TRP A 70 -1.60 1.03 -3.41
C TRP A 70 -0.35 0.43 -2.78
N VAL A 71 -0.40 -0.85 -2.41
CA VAL A 71 0.71 -1.56 -1.76
C VAL A 71 1.37 -2.49 -2.79
N PRO A 72 2.65 -2.29 -3.15
CA PRO A 72 3.36 -3.01 -4.22
C PRO A 72 3.84 -4.40 -3.77
N VAL A 73 2.92 -5.24 -3.28
CA VAL A 73 3.25 -6.55 -2.70
C VAL A 73 2.41 -7.64 -3.36
N ARG A 74 3.04 -8.79 -3.59
CA ARG A 74 2.36 -10.02 -4.00
C ARG A 74 2.22 -10.90 -2.77
N TYR A 75 1.01 -11.34 -2.47
CA TYR A 75 0.75 -12.19 -1.31
C TYR A 75 0.29 -13.56 -1.79
N GLN A 76 1.24 -14.50 -1.77
CA GLN A 76 1.00 -15.91 -2.02
C GLN A 76 0.93 -16.64 -0.68
N LEU A 77 -0.18 -17.33 -0.44
CA LEU A 77 -0.29 -18.23 0.69
C LEU A 77 0.25 -19.58 0.20
N ASN A 78 1.49 -19.90 0.57
CA ASN A 78 2.01 -21.26 0.38
C ASN A 78 1.26 -22.15 1.37
N LEU A 79 0.23 -22.85 0.88
CA LEU A 79 -0.43 -23.95 1.58
C LEU A 79 0.38 -25.24 1.40
#